data_AF-Q25251-F1
#
_entry.id   AF-Q25251-F1
#
_cell.length_a   1.000
_cell.length_b   1.000
_cell.length_c   1.000
_cell.angle_alpha   90.00
_cell.angle_beta   90.00
_cell.angle_gamma   90.00
#
_symmetry.space_group_name_H-M   'P 1'
#
loop_
_entity.id
_entity.type
_entity.pdbx_description
1 polymer ?
#
loop_
_entity_poly.entity_id
_entity_poly.type
_entity_poly.pdbx_seq_one_letter_code
_entity_poly.pdbx_strand_id
1 'polypeptide(L)' 'RPYKPEASEFFPVIFYVHGGGFFAGSSAPIHTGPEYIMDNEHTVVVTIAYRLGAFGFLTTGDGV' A
#
# COMPACT_ATOMS: atom_id res chain seq x y z
N ARG A 1 16.89 -9.46 1.33
CA ARG A 1 16.75 -9.28 2.80
C ARG A 1 16.26 -7.85 3.02
N PRO A 2 15.32 -7.56 3.93
CA PRO A 2 14.91 -6.18 4.20
C PRO A 2 16.09 -5.38 4.75
N TYR A 3 16.29 -4.17 4.24
CA TYR A 3 17.29 -3.22 4.74
C TYR A 3 16.82 -2.62 6.07
N LYS A 4 17.73 -2.45 7.04
CA LYS A 4 17.46 -1.83 8.34
C LYS A 4 18.17 -0.47 8.37
N PRO A 5 17.45 0.65 8.41
CA PRO A 5 18.07 1.97 8.44
C PRO A 5 18.68 2.28 9.81
N GLU A 6 19.72 3.11 9.83
CA GLU A 6 20.24 3.73 11.05
C GLU A 6 19.27 4.85 11.50
N ALA A 7 19.15 5.08 12.81
CA ALA A 7 18.09 5.93 13.38
C ALA A 7 18.16 7.41 12.97
N SER A 8 19.26 7.86 12.36
CA SER A 8 19.48 9.23 11.90
C SER A 8 19.24 9.46 10.41
N GLU A 9 18.83 8.44 9.66
CA GLU A 9 18.69 8.51 8.21
C GLU A 9 17.20 8.49 7.80
N PHE A 10 16.78 9.50 7.05
CA PHE A 10 15.43 9.59 6.52
C PHE A 10 15.41 9.22 5.04
N PHE A 11 14.60 8.23 4.70
CA PHE A 11 14.36 7.83 3.32
C PHE A 11 13.03 8.38 2.81
N PRO A 12 12.93 8.73 1.53
CA PRO A 12 11.65 8.96 0.87
C PRO A 12 10.69 7.79 1.09
N VAL A 13 9.42 8.11 1.36
CA VAL A 13 8.38 7.11 1.60
C VAL A 13 7.39 7.12 0.44
N ILE A 14 7.25 5.99 -0.24
CA ILE A 14 6.21 5.77 -1.24
C ILE A 14 5.06 5.03 -0.55
N PHE A 15 3.94 5.74 -0.40
CA PHE A 15 2.72 5.17 0.15
C PHE A 15 1.79 4.74 -0.98
N TYR A 16 1.67 3.44 -1.20
CA TYR A 16 0.92 2.87 -2.31
C TYR A 16 -0.44 2.33 -1.85
N VAL A 17 -1.49 2.87 -2.45
CA VAL A 17 -2.86 2.38 -2.30
C VAL A 17 -3.24 1.67 -3.60
N HIS A 18 -3.52 0.36 -3.50
CA HIS A 18 -3.85 -0.41 -4.68
C HIS A 18 -5.17 0.05 -5.32
N GLY A 19 -5.24 0.00 -6.64
CA GLY A 19 -6.46 0.25 -7.41
C GLY A 19 -7.43 -0.93 -7.33
N GLY A 20 -8.27 -1.08 -8.36
CA GLY A 20 -9.28 -2.15 -8.47
C GLY A 20 -10.71 -1.70 -8.20
N GLY A 21 -11.00 -0.39 -8.42
CA GLY A 21 -12.36 0.14 -8.43
C GLY A 21 -13.11 -0.01 -7.12
N PHE A 22 -12.40 -0.13 -5.99
CA PHE A 22 -12.94 -0.39 -4.65
C PHE A 22 -13.62 -1.76 -4.46
N PHE A 23 -13.60 -2.65 -5.45
CA PHE A 23 -14.18 -4.00 -5.34
C PHE A 23 -13.17 -5.13 -5.49
N ALA A 24 -11.95 -4.83 -5.94
CA ALA A 24 -10.86 -5.78 -6.12
C ALA A 24 -9.51 -5.16 -5.73
N GLY A 25 -8.50 -6.00 -5.52
CA GLY A 25 -7.12 -5.59 -5.25
C GLY A 25 -6.56 -6.21 -3.96
N SER A 26 -5.25 -6.03 -3.75
CA SER A 26 -4.53 -6.63 -2.63
C SER A 26 -3.21 -5.89 -2.39
N SER A 27 -2.77 -5.85 -1.13
CA SER A 27 -1.45 -5.34 -0.73
C SER A 27 -0.36 -6.41 -0.80
N ALA A 28 -0.68 -7.61 -1.28
CA ALA A 28 0.27 -8.71 -1.34
C ALA A 28 1.45 -8.36 -2.26
N PRO A 29 2.68 -8.74 -1.88
CA PRO A 29 3.88 -8.48 -2.68
C PRO A 29 3.78 -9.01 -4.11
N ILE A 30 3.02 -10.07 -4.37
CA ILE A 30 2.84 -10.59 -5.74
C ILE A 30 2.19 -9.58 -6.70
N HIS A 31 1.41 -8.62 -6.20
CA HIS A 31 0.73 -7.61 -7.01
C HIS A 31 1.42 -6.24 -6.97
N THR A 32 2.16 -5.99 -5.89
CA THR A 32 2.79 -4.70 -5.59
C THR A 32 4.25 -4.89 -5.25
N GLY A 33 4.84 -5.81 -6.01
CA GLY A 33 6.18 -6.32 -5.85
C GLY A 33 7.18 -5.19 -5.68
N PRO A 34 7.91 -5.16 -4.57
CA PRO A 34 8.86 -4.09 -4.32
C PRO A 34 10.14 -4.28 -5.14
N GLU A 35 10.24 -5.33 -5.96
CA GLU A 35 11.47 -5.69 -6.69
C GLU A 35 11.98 -4.54 -7.57
N TYR A 36 11.10 -3.88 -8.32
CA TYR A 36 11.54 -2.76 -9.19
C TYR A 36 11.79 -1.45 -8.44
N ILE A 37 11.19 -1.25 -7.27
CA ILE A 37 11.32 0.01 -6.51
C ILE A 37 12.50 -0.05 -5.54
N MET A 38 12.77 -1.23 -4.97
CA MET A 38 13.86 -1.44 -4.01
C MET A 38 15.24 -1.52 -4.65
N ASP A 39 15.33 -1.64 -5.98
CA ASP A 39 16.60 -1.54 -6.71
C ASP A 39 17.31 -0.18 -6.53
N ASN A 40 16.60 0.86 -6.05
CA ASN A 40 17.17 2.20 -5.83
C ASN A 40 17.79 2.40 -4.44
N GLU A 41 17.91 1.36 -3.61
CA GLU A 41 18.55 1.25 -2.27
C GLU A 41 18.12 2.26 -1.18
N HIS A 42 17.43 3.35 -1.50
CA HIS A 42 17.15 4.47 -0.60
C HIS A 42 15.68 4.90 -0.64
N THR A 43 14.74 3.97 -0.52
CA THR A 43 13.30 4.29 -0.46
C THR A 43 12.55 3.27 0.39
N VAL A 44 11.56 3.75 1.16
CA VAL A 44 10.64 2.91 1.92
C VAL A 44 9.32 2.81 1.15
N VAL A 45 8.92 1.59 0.82
CA VAL A 45 7.62 1.31 0.19
C VAL A 45 6.65 0.80 1.24
N VAL A 46 5.51 1.47 1.36
CA VAL A 46 4.41 1.06 2.24
C VAL A 46 3.21 0.72 1.37
N THR A 47 2.78 -0.55 1.40
CA THR A 47 1.54 -1.00 0.77
C THR A 47 0.52 -1.30 1.86
N ILE A 48 -0.74 -0.88 1.66
CA ILE A 48 -1.81 -1.10 2.63
C ILE A 48 -2.92 -1.96 2.05
N ALA A 49 -3.53 -2.77 2.91
CA ALA A 49 -4.80 -3.41 2.63
C ALA A 49 -5.94 -2.50 3.12
N TYR A 50 -6.98 -2.37 2.30
CA TYR A 50 -8.26 -1.75 2.70
C TYR A 50 -9.42 -2.67 2.35
N ARG A 51 -10.56 -2.50 3.04
CA ARG A 51 -11.76 -3.31 2.81
C ARG A 51 -12.37 -2.99 1.44
N LEU A 52 -12.98 -3.98 0.81
CA LEU A 52 -13.49 -3.89 -0.56
C LEU A 52 -15.01 -4.14 -0.61
N GLY A 53 -15.63 -3.68 -1.70
CA GLY A 53 -17.05 -3.85 -2.00
C GLY A 53 -17.95 -3.36 -0.87
N ALA A 54 -19.06 -4.07 -0.63
CA ALA A 54 -19.97 -3.74 0.46
C ALA A 54 -19.29 -3.74 1.84
N PHE A 55 -18.27 -4.57 2.08
CA PHE A 55 -17.58 -4.58 3.37
C PHE A 55 -16.72 -3.33 3.62
N GLY A 56 -16.32 -2.62 2.57
CA GLY A 56 -15.58 -1.37 2.67
C GLY A 56 -16.43 -0.11 2.50
N PHE A 57 -17.49 -0.19 1.69
CA PHE A 57 -18.15 0.99 1.12
C PHE A 57 -19.68 0.88 1.06
N LEU A 58 -20.31 -0.06 1.78
CA LEU A 58 -21.77 -0.10 1.88
C LEU A 58 -22.28 1.17 2.58
N THR A 59 -23.27 1.81 1.97
CA THR A 59 -24.03 2.92 2.57
C THR A 59 -25.52 2.72 2.28
N THR A 60 -26.37 3.04 3.24
CA THR A 60 -27.83 3.08 3.10
C THR A 60 -28.31 4.39 2.46
N GLY A 61 -27.41 5.37 2.27
CA GLY A 61 -27.71 6.64 1.61
C GLY A 61 -28.64 7.56 2.40
N ASP A 62 -29.00 7.17 3.63
CA ASP A 62 -29.64 8.04 4.59
C ASP A 62 -28.56 8.94 5.19
N GLY A 63 -28.51 10.19 4.74
CA GLY A 63 -27.55 11.19 5.21
C GLY A 63 -27.86 11.69 6.62
N VAL A 64 -28.15 10.77 7.55
CA VAL A 64 -28.49 11.05 8.95
C VAL A 64 -27.24 11.17 9.80
#